data_AF-A0A952X109-F1
#
_entry.id   AF-A0A952X109-F1
#
_cell.length_a   1.000
_cell.length_b   1.000
_cell.length_c   1.000
_cell.angle_alpha   90.00
_cell.angle_beta   90.00
_cell.angle_gamma   90.00
#
_symmetry.space_group_name_H-M   'P 1'
#
loop_
_entity.id
_entity.type
_entity.pdbx_description
1 polymer ?
#
loop_
_entity_poly.entity_id
_entity_poly.type
_entity_poly.pdbx_seq_one_letter_code
_entity_poly.pdbx_strand_id
1 'polypeptide(L)'
;MGGLVSAGDKAPAFALPTADGSIVRLKDFAGRPVVVYFYPKDNTSGCTQQACDFRDAAPRFADIDAVVLGISPDSASSHAKFAAKFGLPFQLLVDADHEVAEKYGAWAEKSMYGRKYFGIERSTFVIDGAGRIAAAWRKVKVPGHVAEVLATLKGASPAAKPTAKAASRRSARDGAAKASGAAAKKKASRGKQGARRK
;
A
#
# COMPACT_ATOMS: atom_id res chain seq x y z
N MET A 1 17.13 -15.46 17.63
CA MET A 1 16.31 -15.40 16.40
C MET A 1 14.87 -15.24 16.80
N GLY A 2 14.33 -14.02 16.69
CA GLY A 2 12.90 -13.76 16.94
C GLY A 2 12.05 -14.29 15.78
N GLY A 3 10.85 -14.78 16.08
CA GLY A 3 9.90 -15.24 15.06
C GLY A 3 9.44 -14.10 14.13
N LEU A 4 8.80 -14.47 13.02
CA LEU A 4 8.23 -13.48 12.10
C LEU A 4 7.11 -12.68 12.76
N VAL A 5 7.26 -11.35 12.76
CA VAL A 5 6.19 -10.41 13.13
C VAL A 5 4.98 -10.60 12.23
N SER A 6 3.82 -10.83 12.84
CA SER A 6 2.55 -11.17 12.21
C SER A 6 1.40 -10.31 12.76
N ALA A 7 0.24 -10.35 12.11
CA ALA A 7 -0.93 -9.62 12.58
C ALA A 7 -1.35 -10.06 14.00
N GLY A 8 -1.71 -9.10 14.84
CA GLY A 8 -2.06 -9.29 16.25
C GLY A 8 -0.89 -9.14 17.23
N ASP A 9 0.35 -9.30 16.75
CA ASP A 9 1.56 -9.14 17.56
C ASP A 9 1.74 -7.70 18.03
N LYS A 10 2.42 -7.53 19.17
CA LYS A 10 2.94 -6.22 19.57
C LYS A 10 4.03 -5.81 18.58
N ALA A 11 3.92 -4.61 18.02
CA ALA A 11 4.93 -4.10 17.10
C ALA A 11 6.28 -3.95 17.84
N PRO A 12 7.39 -4.47 17.30
CA PRO A 12 8.70 -4.28 17.91
C PRO A 12 9.03 -2.78 18.03
N ALA A 13 9.44 -2.37 19.22
CA ALA A 13 9.82 -0.99 19.46
C ALA A 13 11.10 -0.64 18.70
N PHE A 14 11.16 0.61 18.22
CA PHE A 14 12.37 1.17 17.63
C PHE A 14 12.49 2.65 17.98
N ALA A 15 13.73 3.13 17.90
CA ALA A 15 14.12 4.53 17.92
C ALA A 15 15.22 4.68 16.87
N LEU A 16 14.94 5.37 15.77
CA LEU A 16 15.88 5.51 14.66
C LEU A 16 16.08 6.99 14.33
N PRO A 17 17.30 7.38 13.94
CA PRO A 17 17.56 8.72 13.45
C PRO A 17 16.93 8.94 12.07
N THR A 18 16.46 10.16 11.82
CA THR A 18 16.12 10.63 10.48
C THR A 18 17.35 11.25 9.81
N ALA A 19 17.15 11.76 8.59
CA ALA A 19 18.20 12.45 7.83
C ALA A 19 18.76 13.72 8.52
N ASP A 20 17.99 14.40 9.38
CA ASP A 20 18.42 15.61 10.09
C ASP A 20 19.02 15.30 11.49
N GLY A 21 19.09 14.03 11.87
CA GLY A 21 19.59 13.58 13.17
C GLY A 21 18.55 13.56 14.29
N SER A 22 17.32 14.02 14.05
CA SER A 22 16.21 13.83 14.99
C SER A 22 15.90 12.35 15.16
N ILE A 23 15.48 11.96 16.37
CA ILE A 23 15.13 10.57 16.68
C ILE A 23 13.61 10.40 16.61
N VAL A 24 13.17 9.46 15.77
CA VAL A 24 11.77 9.02 15.71
C VAL A 24 11.61 7.73 16.49
N ARG A 25 10.68 7.70 17.44
CA ARG A 25 10.35 6.49 18.20
C ARG A 25 8.94 6.04 17.88
N LEU A 26 8.71 4.74 17.73
CA LEU A 26 7.38 4.21 17.43
C LEU A 26 6.33 4.66 18.46
N LYS A 27 6.71 4.72 19.74
CA LYS A 27 5.83 5.12 20.85
C LYS A 27 5.33 6.57 20.74
N ASP A 28 6.02 7.42 19.99
CA ASP A 28 5.65 8.83 19.83
C ASP A 28 4.37 8.99 18.98
N PHE A 29 3.93 7.90 18.33
CA PHE A 29 2.71 7.83 17.52
C PHE A 29 1.57 7.05 18.19
N ALA A 30 1.61 6.86 19.52
CA ALA A 30 0.53 6.18 20.24
C ALA A 30 -0.84 6.84 19.94
N GLY A 31 -1.85 6.00 19.71
CA GLY A 31 -3.19 6.44 19.31
C GLY A 31 -3.38 6.65 17.80
N ARG A 32 -2.32 6.60 16.98
CA ARG A 32 -2.38 6.82 15.53
C ARG A 32 -1.94 5.58 14.75
N PRO A 33 -2.53 5.28 13.58
CA PRO A 33 -2.01 4.23 12.72
C PRO A 33 -0.64 4.61 12.15
N VAL A 34 0.30 3.66 12.12
CA VAL A 34 1.65 3.85 11.55
C VAL A 34 1.93 2.81 10.49
N VAL A 35 2.25 3.26 9.28
CA VAL A 35 2.78 2.43 8.20
C VAL A 35 4.30 2.46 8.26
N VAL A 36 4.90 1.31 8.54
CA VAL A 36 6.36 1.13 8.47
C VAL A 36 6.67 0.28 7.24
N TYR A 37 7.39 0.84 6.27
CA TYR A 37 7.83 0.07 5.11
C TYR A 37 9.36 0.00 5.03
N PHE A 38 9.85 -1.23 4.91
CA PHE A 38 11.27 -1.52 4.70
C PHE A 38 11.54 -1.62 3.20
N TYR A 39 12.57 -0.92 2.74
CA TYR A 39 12.98 -0.96 1.34
C TYR A 39 14.50 -1.13 1.20
N PRO A 40 14.99 -1.77 0.12
CA PRO A 40 16.39 -2.17 0.08
C PRO A 40 17.42 -1.06 -0.09
N LYS A 41 17.11 -0.06 -0.91
CA LYS A 41 18.08 0.97 -1.29
C LYS A 41 17.45 2.20 -1.93
N ASP A 42 17.86 3.38 -1.49
CA ASP A 42 17.55 4.68 -2.09
C ASP A 42 17.87 4.73 -3.58
N ASN A 43 17.14 5.58 -4.33
CA ASN A 43 17.38 5.87 -5.74
C ASN A 43 17.34 4.65 -6.71
N THR A 44 16.87 3.49 -6.27
CA THR A 44 16.62 2.34 -7.16
C THR A 44 15.19 2.36 -7.68
N SER A 45 14.96 1.91 -8.92
CA SER A 45 13.67 2.06 -9.62
C SER A 45 12.45 1.62 -8.80
N GLY A 46 12.51 0.44 -8.18
CA GLY A 46 11.42 -0.06 -7.34
C GLY A 46 11.21 0.72 -6.05
N CYS A 47 12.29 1.16 -5.39
CA CYS A 47 12.17 1.96 -4.16
C CYS A 47 11.68 3.37 -4.45
N THR A 48 12.17 3.98 -5.53
CA THR A 48 11.70 5.28 -6.03
C THR A 48 10.21 5.21 -6.35
N GLN A 49 9.76 4.19 -7.09
CA GLN A 49 8.33 4.04 -7.40
C GLN A 49 7.51 3.90 -6.11
N GLN A 50 7.93 3.05 -5.17
CA GLN A 50 7.19 2.86 -3.91
C GLN A 50 7.10 4.16 -3.09
N ALA A 51 8.20 4.91 -2.99
CA ALA A 51 8.24 6.17 -2.25
C ALA A 51 7.36 7.25 -2.91
N CYS A 52 7.40 7.36 -4.25
CA CYS A 52 6.52 8.25 -5.00
C CYS A 52 5.04 7.85 -4.85
N ASP A 53 4.71 6.56 -4.89
CA ASP A 53 3.34 6.09 -4.69
C ASP A 53 2.81 6.50 -3.30
N PHE A 54 3.65 6.39 -2.25
CA PHE A 54 3.31 6.88 -0.91
C PHE A 54 3.15 8.40 -0.85
N ARG A 55 4.03 9.15 -1.53
CA ARG A 55 3.93 10.62 -1.63
C ARG A 55 2.61 11.03 -2.27
N ASP A 56 2.28 10.43 -3.41
CA ASP A 56 1.07 10.78 -4.19
C ASP A 56 -0.20 10.40 -3.43
N ALA A 57 -0.11 9.38 -2.56
CA ALA A 57 -1.16 8.96 -1.65
C ALA A 57 -1.19 9.71 -0.31
N ALA A 58 -0.20 10.57 0.00
CA ALA A 58 -0.04 11.18 1.33
C ALA A 58 -1.30 11.90 1.85
N PRO A 59 -2.06 12.67 1.02
CA PRO A 59 -3.32 13.27 1.49
C PRO A 59 -4.31 12.24 2.03
N ARG A 60 -4.39 11.05 1.41
CA ARG A 60 -5.33 9.98 1.80
C ARG A 60 -4.92 9.27 3.08
N PHE A 61 -3.63 9.28 3.43
CA PHE A 61 -3.15 8.83 4.73
C PHE A 61 -3.41 9.90 5.80
N ALA A 62 -3.23 11.17 5.47
CA ALA A 62 -3.55 12.28 6.38
C ALA A 62 -5.04 12.33 6.76
N ASP A 63 -5.94 12.06 5.81
CA ASP A 63 -7.41 11.99 6.05
C ASP A 63 -7.81 11.00 7.16
N ILE A 64 -6.98 9.99 7.43
CA ILE A 64 -7.20 8.96 8.45
C ILE A 64 -6.16 9.01 9.57
N ASP A 65 -5.45 10.14 9.66
CA ASP A 65 -4.38 10.41 10.63
C ASP A 65 -3.28 9.33 10.69
N ALA A 66 -3.01 8.67 9.55
CA ALA A 66 -1.99 7.63 9.44
C ALA A 66 -0.62 8.24 9.13
N VAL A 67 0.41 7.79 9.86
CA VAL A 67 1.80 8.17 9.66
C VAL A 67 2.48 7.17 8.73
N VAL A 68 3.31 7.64 7.80
CA VAL A 68 4.12 6.78 6.92
C VAL A 68 5.60 6.96 7.26
N LEU A 69 6.32 5.86 7.46
CA LEU A 69 7.76 5.83 7.75
C LEU A 69 8.45 4.84 6.82
N GLY A 70 9.45 5.32 6.08
CA GLY A 70 10.34 4.47 5.29
C GLY A 70 11.59 4.12 6.08
N ILE A 71 12.03 2.86 6.05
CA ILE A 71 13.23 2.40 6.75
C ILE A 71 14.16 1.65 5.79
N SER A 72 15.45 1.99 5.82
CA SER A 72 16.50 1.27 5.08
C SER A 72 17.87 1.47 5.76
N PRO A 73 18.92 0.73 5.36
CA PRO A 73 20.27 0.93 5.89
C PRO A 73 21.04 2.09 5.23
N ASP A 74 20.43 2.83 4.29
CA ASP A 74 21.10 3.97 3.66
C ASP A 74 21.36 5.10 4.67
N SER A 75 22.42 5.88 4.42
CA SER A 75 22.85 6.94 5.33
C SER A 75 21.90 8.14 5.36
N ALA A 76 21.97 8.95 6.43
CA ALA A 76 21.24 10.21 6.56
C ALA A 76 21.41 11.14 5.34
N SER A 77 22.63 11.24 4.78
CA SER A 77 22.89 12.05 3.59
C SER A 77 22.18 11.50 2.34
N SER A 78 22.11 10.18 2.20
CA SER A 78 21.35 9.55 1.11
C SER A 78 19.87 9.85 1.23
N HIS A 79 19.30 9.67 2.44
CA HIS A 79 17.91 9.96 2.73
C HIS A 79 17.55 11.43 2.50
N ALA A 80 18.37 12.37 2.95
CA ALA A 80 18.17 13.80 2.70
C ALA A 80 18.07 14.09 1.18
N LYS A 81 19.00 13.56 0.40
CA LYS A 81 19.03 13.74 -1.06
C LYS A 81 17.84 13.07 -1.74
N PHE A 82 17.48 11.85 -1.32
CA PHE A 82 16.38 11.09 -1.90
C PHE A 82 15.02 11.76 -1.60
N ALA A 83 14.79 12.16 -0.35
CA ALA A 83 13.60 12.89 0.06
C ALA A 83 13.46 14.22 -0.68
N ALA A 84 14.54 15.01 -0.76
CA ALA A 84 14.53 16.29 -1.48
C ALA A 84 14.29 16.10 -2.99
N LYS A 85 14.96 15.12 -3.61
CA LYS A 85 14.85 14.85 -5.05
C LYS A 85 13.43 14.46 -5.49
N PHE A 86 12.72 13.71 -4.66
CA PHE A 86 11.38 13.22 -4.99
C PHE A 86 10.24 13.93 -4.25
N GLY A 87 10.55 14.94 -3.43
CA GLY A 87 9.55 15.70 -2.66
C GLY A 87 8.76 14.82 -1.70
N LEU A 88 9.44 13.95 -0.95
CA LEU A 88 8.78 13.01 -0.04
C LEU A 88 8.26 13.75 1.21
N PRO A 89 6.95 13.70 1.52
CA PRO A 89 6.33 14.44 2.62
C PRO A 89 6.39 13.67 3.95
N PHE A 90 7.18 12.60 4.01
CA PHE A 90 7.28 11.69 5.15
C PHE A 90 8.74 11.39 5.48
N GLN A 91 8.97 10.88 6.68
CA GLN A 91 10.32 10.64 7.19
C GLN A 91 10.89 9.31 6.69
N LEU A 92 12.19 9.35 6.36
CA LEU A 92 13.02 8.18 6.11
C LEU A 92 13.95 7.99 7.31
N LEU A 93 13.99 6.78 7.85
CA LEU A 93 14.74 6.43 9.06
C LEU A 93 15.93 5.56 8.71
N VAL A 94 17.08 5.91 9.28
CA VAL A 94 18.37 5.26 9.06
C VAL A 94 18.51 4.06 10.00
N ASP A 95 18.41 2.86 9.46
CA ASP A 95 18.64 1.59 10.17
C ASP A 95 19.99 1.00 9.74
N ALA A 96 21.07 1.74 10.01
CA ALA A 96 22.41 1.47 9.49
C ALA A 96 22.90 0.04 9.78
N ASP A 97 22.62 -0.45 10.99
CA ASP A 97 23.01 -1.78 11.47
C ASP A 97 21.88 -2.82 11.33
N HIS A 98 20.83 -2.51 10.54
CA HIS A 98 19.68 -3.39 10.24
C HIS A 98 18.96 -4.02 11.46
N GLU A 99 19.17 -3.52 12.68
CA GLU A 99 18.60 -4.10 13.90
C GLU A 99 17.08 -4.04 13.91
N VAL A 100 16.50 -2.95 13.39
CA VAL A 100 15.04 -2.82 13.32
C VAL A 100 14.50 -3.72 12.22
N ALA A 101 15.16 -3.78 11.07
CA ALA A 101 14.82 -4.74 10.03
C ALA A 101 14.85 -6.19 10.53
N GLU A 102 15.84 -6.59 11.34
CA GLU A 102 15.89 -7.91 11.96
C GLU A 102 14.71 -8.16 12.91
N LYS A 103 14.38 -7.19 13.78
CA LYS A 103 13.23 -7.29 14.71
C LYS A 103 11.90 -7.50 13.98
N TYR A 104 11.73 -6.90 12.81
CA TYR A 104 10.54 -7.06 11.97
C TYR A 104 10.62 -8.27 11.01
N GLY A 105 11.76 -8.97 10.97
CA GLY A 105 12.02 -10.05 10.01
C GLY A 105 12.11 -9.56 8.56
N ALA A 106 12.44 -8.29 8.34
CA ALA A 106 12.71 -7.70 7.04
C ALA A 106 14.16 -7.94 6.56
N TRP A 107 15.06 -8.35 7.45
CA TRP A 107 16.41 -8.79 7.08
C TRP A 107 16.40 -10.29 6.74
N ALA A 108 16.61 -10.63 5.47
CA ALA A 108 16.45 -12.01 4.99
C ALA A 108 17.65 -12.48 4.15
N GLU A 109 17.96 -13.77 4.25
CA GLU A 109 18.92 -14.44 3.36
C GLU A 109 18.35 -14.47 1.94
N LYS A 110 19.15 -14.03 0.99
CA LYS A 110 18.92 -14.15 -0.45
C LYS A 110 19.99 -15.05 -1.02
N SER A 111 19.59 -15.94 -1.92
CA SER A 111 20.52 -16.76 -2.69
C SER A 111 20.48 -16.31 -4.15
N MET A 112 21.64 -15.95 -4.68
CA MET A 112 21.80 -15.60 -6.09
C MET A 112 23.05 -16.28 -6.62
N TYR A 113 22.89 -17.08 -7.68
CA TYR A 113 23.97 -17.85 -8.30
C TYR A 113 24.80 -18.67 -7.29
N GLY A 114 24.13 -19.35 -6.35
CA GLY A 114 24.79 -20.17 -5.33
C GLY A 114 25.48 -19.40 -4.20
N ARG A 115 25.49 -18.06 -4.24
CA ARG A 115 26.00 -17.21 -3.15
C ARG A 115 24.85 -16.77 -2.26
N LYS A 116 25.02 -16.95 -0.95
CA LYS A 116 24.11 -16.45 0.09
C LYS A 116 24.57 -15.08 0.55
N TYR A 117 23.65 -14.13 0.60
CA TYR A 117 23.88 -12.80 1.16
C TYR A 117 22.62 -12.35 1.89
N PHE A 118 22.76 -11.57 2.94
CA PHE A 118 21.62 -10.99 3.62
C PHE A 118 21.32 -9.60 3.07
N GLY A 119 20.06 -9.22 3.14
CA GLY A 119 19.60 -7.91 2.70
C GLY A 119 18.16 -7.66 3.12
N ILE A 120 17.74 -6.40 3.04
CA ILE A 120 16.34 -6.04 3.24
C ILE A 120 15.47 -6.76 2.19
N GLU A 121 14.53 -7.56 2.64
CA GLU A 121 13.36 -7.98 1.90
C GLU A 121 12.31 -6.87 1.98
N ARG A 122 11.80 -6.39 0.83
CA ARG A 122 10.81 -5.33 0.81
C ARG A 122 9.54 -5.79 1.54
N SER A 123 9.19 -5.09 2.61
CA SER A 123 8.06 -5.43 3.48
C SER A 123 7.37 -4.18 4.00
N THR A 124 6.12 -4.32 4.42
CA THR A 124 5.34 -3.22 4.99
C THR A 124 4.50 -3.75 6.15
N PHE A 125 4.41 -2.96 7.20
CA PHE A 125 3.64 -3.28 8.39
C PHE A 125 2.73 -2.11 8.69
N VAL A 126 1.45 -2.40 8.94
CA VAL A 126 0.51 -1.43 9.48
C VAL A 126 0.42 -1.71 10.97
N ILE A 127 0.71 -0.70 11.77
CA ILE A 127 0.65 -0.71 13.22
C ILE A 127 -0.58 0.11 13.62
N ASP A 128 -1.45 -0.41 14.48
CA ASP A 128 -2.61 0.30 14.99
C ASP A 128 -2.23 1.28 16.12
N GLY A 129 -3.20 2.10 16.55
CA GLY A 129 -2.99 3.07 17.63
C GLY A 129 -2.67 2.45 18.99
N ALA A 130 -2.90 1.15 19.18
CA ALA A 130 -2.51 0.40 20.38
C ALA A 130 -1.09 -0.18 20.28
N GLY A 131 -0.38 0.06 19.18
CA GLY A 131 0.97 -0.44 18.95
C GLY A 131 1.02 -1.92 18.58
N ARG A 132 -0.05 -2.47 17.99
CA ARG A 132 -0.10 -3.85 17.47
C ARG A 132 -0.08 -3.86 15.95
N ILE A 133 0.41 -4.95 15.38
CA ILE A 133 0.44 -5.15 13.94
C ILE A 133 -0.97 -5.47 13.46
N ALA A 134 -1.59 -4.56 12.73
CA ALA A 134 -2.88 -4.79 12.08
C ALA A 134 -2.73 -5.60 10.79
N ALA A 135 -1.64 -5.38 10.05
CA ALA A 135 -1.34 -6.11 8.81
C ALA A 135 0.16 -6.12 8.50
N ALA A 136 0.60 -7.16 7.79
CA ALA A 136 1.99 -7.33 7.38
C ALA A 136 2.07 -7.87 5.95
N TRP A 137 2.89 -7.23 5.11
CA TRP A 137 3.23 -7.65 3.76
C TRP A 137 4.72 -7.93 3.67
N ARG A 138 5.06 -9.07 3.07
CA ARG A 138 6.44 -9.50 2.81
C ARG A 138 6.62 -9.78 1.33
N LYS A 139 7.86 -9.76 0.84
CA LYS A 139 8.17 -9.88 -0.60
C LYS A 139 7.29 -8.96 -1.46
N VAL A 140 7.15 -7.71 -1.01
CA VAL A 140 6.25 -6.73 -1.62
C VAL A 140 6.60 -6.51 -3.09
N LYS A 141 5.57 -6.57 -3.94
CA LYS A 141 5.62 -6.09 -5.31
C LYS A 141 5.08 -4.67 -5.31
N VAL A 142 5.86 -3.72 -5.85
CA VAL A 142 5.56 -2.29 -5.74
C VAL A 142 4.24 -1.88 -6.42
N PRO A 143 3.94 -2.30 -7.66
CA PRO A 143 2.72 -1.85 -8.33
C PRO A 143 1.45 -2.21 -7.54
N GLY A 144 0.65 -1.21 -7.22
CA GLY A 144 -0.62 -1.35 -6.49
C GLY A 144 -0.48 -1.50 -4.97
N HIS A 145 0.73 -1.62 -4.43
CA HIS A 145 0.96 -1.89 -3.00
C HIS A 145 0.43 -0.79 -2.08
N VAL A 146 0.70 0.48 -2.40
CA VAL A 146 0.25 1.61 -1.56
C VAL A 146 -1.27 1.72 -1.51
N ALA A 147 -1.96 1.39 -2.61
CA ALA A 147 -3.41 1.32 -2.64
C ALA A 147 -3.96 0.19 -1.75
N GLU A 148 -3.28 -0.97 -1.73
CA GLU A 148 -3.61 -2.11 -0.85
C GLU A 148 -3.45 -1.75 0.63
N VAL A 149 -2.36 -1.04 0.97
CA VAL A 149 -2.11 -0.55 2.34
C VAL A 149 -3.21 0.45 2.77
N LEU A 150 -3.54 1.42 1.92
CA LEU A 150 -4.63 2.38 2.19
C LEU A 150 -5.98 1.68 2.37
N ALA A 151 -6.29 0.70 1.53
CA ALA A 151 -7.54 -0.06 1.64
C ALA A 151 -7.63 -0.77 2.99
N THR A 152 -6.53 -1.38 3.43
CA THR A 152 -6.44 -2.08 4.71
C THR A 152 -6.68 -1.14 5.90
N LEU A 153 -6.06 0.04 5.87
CA LEU A 153 -6.27 1.06 6.90
C LEU A 153 -7.72 1.58 6.95
N LYS A 154 -8.43 1.57 5.83
CA LYS A 154 -9.85 1.95 5.74
C LYS A 154 -10.81 0.80 6.10
N GLY A 155 -10.31 -0.31 6.63
CA GLY A 155 -11.11 -1.46 7.04
C GLY A 155 -11.55 -2.38 5.89
N ALA A 156 -11.05 -2.18 4.67
CA ALA A 156 -11.20 -3.19 3.64
C ALA A 156 -10.18 -4.31 3.91
N SER A 157 -10.65 -5.51 4.25
CA SER A 157 -9.77 -6.69 4.34
C SER A 157 -8.95 -6.82 3.06
N PRO A 158 -7.64 -7.16 3.14
CA PRO A 158 -6.82 -7.31 1.96
C PRO A 158 -7.47 -8.37 1.06
N ALA A 159 -7.96 -7.94 -0.10
CA ALA A 159 -8.48 -8.83 -1.11
C ALA A 159 -7.34 -9.81 -1.44
N ALA A 160 -7.53 -11.08 -1.12
CA ALA A 160 -6.62 -12.14 -1.52
C ALA A 160 -6.34 -11.97 -3.02
N LYS A 161 -5.06 -11.79 -3.38
CA LYS A 161 -4.64 -11.67 -4.78
C LYS A 161 -5.34 -12.77 -5.59
N PRO A 162 -6.02 -12.46 -6.70
CA PRO A 162 -6.61 -13.48 -7.53
C PRO A 162 -5.47 -14.34 -8.06
N THR A 163 -5.41 -15.58 -7.58
CA THR A 163 -4.50 -16.57 -8.14
C THR A 163 -4.93 -16.81 -9.59
N ALA A 164 -3.96 -17.01 -10.47
CA ALA A 164 -4.14 -17.16 -11.93
C ALA A 164 -4.95 -18.41 -12.35
N LYS A 165 -5.79 -18.98 -11.49
CA LYS A 165 -6.63 -20.15 -11.74
C LYS A 165 -8.14 -19.83 -11.84
N ALA A 166 -8.54 -18.56 -11.72
CA ALA A 166 -9.95 -18.15 -11.81
C ALA A 166 -10.35 -17.49 -13.16
N ALA A 167 -9.43 -17.37 -14.12
CA ALA A 167 -9.70 -16.74 -15.42
C ALA A 167 -10.35 -17.68 -16.47
N SER A 168 -10.60 -18.96 -16.18
CA SER A 168 -11.17 -19.89 -17.16
C SER A 168 -12.64 -20.28 -16.96
N ARG A 169 -13.40 -19.61 -16.08
CA ARG A 169 -14.82 -19.96 -15.82
C ARG A 169 -15.83 -18.83 -16.06
N ARG A 170 -15.49 -17.80 -16.83
CA ARG A 170 -16.43 -16.75 -17.27
C ARG A 170 -16.57 -16.69 -18.79
N SER A 171 -16.79 -17.85 -19.42
CA SER A 171 -17.26 -17.94 -20.80
C SER A 171 -18.19 -19.14 -20.95
N ALA A 172 -19.34 -19.08 -20.25
CA ALA A 172 -20.51 -19.92 -20.50
C ALA A 172 -21.61 -19.53 -19.50
N ARG A 173 -22.29 -18.40 -19.71
CA ARG A 173 -23.64 -18.10 -19.20
C ARG A 173 -24.06 -16.70 -19.66
N ASP A 174 -24.29 -16.56 -20.96
CA ASP A 174 -25.23 -15.56 -21.47
C ASP A 174 -25.99 -16.21 -22.62
N GLY A 175 -27.18 -16.69 -22.29
CA GLY A 175 -28.02 -17.46 -23.17
C GLY A 175 -29.18 -18.08 -22.41
N ALA A 176 -30.15 -17.25 -22.02
CA ALA A 176 -31.58 -17.58 -22.04
C ALA A 176 -32.45 -16.51 -21.37
N ALA A 177 -33.42 -16.02 -22.15
CA ALA A 177 -34.77 -15.58 -21.76
C ALA A 177 -34.88 -14.24 -20.98
N LYS A 178 -35.90 -13.39 -21.14
CA LYS A 178 -37.23 -13.47 -21.77
C LYS A 178 -37.79 -12.03 -21.75
N ALA A 179 -38.60 -11.63 -22.73
CA ALA A 179 -39.76 -10.73 -22.48
C ALA A 179 -40.67 -10.61 -23.70
N SER A 180 -41.73 -11.41 -23.69
CA SER A 180 -42.98 -11.22 -24.43
C SER A 180 -43.89 -10.27 -23.63
N GLY A 181 -44.52 -9.30 -24.27
CA GLY A 181 -45.56 -8.46 -23.67
C GLY A 181 -46.55 -7.96 -24.72
N ALA A 182 -47.80 -8.42 -24.62
CA ALA A 182 -48.90 -8.07 -25.51
C ALA A 182 -49.79 -6.96 -24.93
N ALA A 183 -50.13 -6.01 -25.81
CA ALA A 183 -51.36 -5.22 -26.00
C ALA A 183 -52.31 -4.88 -24.82
N ALA A 184 -52.69 -3.59 -24.73
CA ALA A 184 -54.10 -3.14 -24.80
C ALA A 184 -54.22 -1.60 -24.99
N LYS A 185 -55.33 -1.21 -25.64
CA LYS A 185 -55.69 0.08 -26.25
C LYS A 185 -56.33 1.10 -25.29
N LYS A 186 -56.24 2.43 -25.57
CA LYS A 186 -57.37 3.27 -26.10
C LYS A 186 -57.04 4.78 -26.24
N LYS A 187 -57.28 5.26 -27.47
CA LYS A 187 -57.94 6.52 -27.93
C LYS A 187 -57.80 7.86 -27.17
N ALA A 188 -57.31 8.86 -27.91
CA ALA A 188 -57.98 10.12 -28.36
C ALA A 188 -56.86 11.17 -28.66
N SER A 189 -56.95 12.19 -29.52
CA SER A 189 -57.75 12.58 -30.68
C SER A 189 -57.11 13.84 -31.28
N ARG A 190 -57.01 13.92 -32.62
CA ARG A 190 -57.07 15.11 -33.54
C ARG A 190 -56.29 16.41 -33.22
N GLY A 191 -55.51 16.87 -34.22
CA GLY A 191 -55.20 18.29 -34.45
C GLY A 191 -53.94 18.51 -35.32
N LYS A 192 -54.00 18.32 -36.64
CA LYS A 192 -54.16 19.34 -37.72
C LYS A 192 -52.85 19.93 -38.24
N GLN A 193 -52.62 19.70 -39.54
CA GLN A 193 -51.57 20.26 -40.39
C GLN A 193 -51.68 21.79 -40.52
N GLY A 194 -50.54 22.47 -40.67
CA GLY A 194 -50.43 23.83 -41.15
C GLY A 194 -49.06 24.04 -41.80
N ALA A 195 -49.07 24.41 -43.08
CA ALA A 195 -47.92 24.57 -43.96
C ALA A 195 -47.58 26.06 -44.21
N ARG A 196 -46.41 26.30 -44.82
CA ARG A 196 -45.95 27.49 -45.57
C ARG A 196 -45.47 28.68 -44.72
N ARG A 197 -44.18 29.04 -44.84
CA ARG A 197 -43.58 29.98 -45.83
C ARG A 197 -44.21 31.38 -45.80
N LYS A 198 -43.47 32.33 -45.23
CA LYS A 198 -43.07 33.56 -45.90
C LYS A 198 -41.60 33.81 -45.58
#